data_AF-A0A536JU97-F1
#
_entry.id   AF-A0A536JU97-F1
#
_cell.length_a   1.000
_cell.length_b   1.000
_cell.length_c   1.000
_cell.angle_alpha   90.00
_cell.angle_beta   90.00
_cell.angle_gamma   90.00
#
_symmetry.space_group_name_H-M   'P 1'
#
loop_
_entity.id
_entity.type
_entity.pdbx_description
1 polymer ?
#
loop_
_entity_poly.entity_id
_entity_poly.type
_entity_poly.pdbx_seq_one_letter_code
_entity_poly.pdbx_strand_id
1 'polypeptide(L)'
;MIQFDGRSYGCPVEVTLSVLGGKWKTVILARIKEGDSRFGMLRRSIPELSARVLTLRLRELERAGLVTRTVRKRGPPSEIEYRLSPLGDSLRSVLNALWGWGVSVATDPAPQPRPHAGKKPRIGAL
;
A
#
# COMPACT_ATOMS: atom_id res chain seq x y z
N MET A 1 21.01 -2.12 -15.50
CA MET A 1 20.73 -1.95 -14.07
C MET A 1 20.21 -0.53 -13.84
N ILE A 2 19.24 -0.37 -12.93
CA ILE A 2 18.63 0.91 -12.59
C ILE A 2 19.06 1.28 -11.17
N GLN A 3 19.47 2.53 -10.95
CA GLN A 3 19.83 3.01 -9.62
C GLN A 3 18.69 3.84 -9.03
N PHE A 4 18.29 3.54 -7.79
CA PHE A 4 17.25 4.26 -7.07
C PHE A 4 17.48 4.14 -5.56
N ASP A 5 17.35 5.26 -4.82
CA ASP A 5 17.52 5.32 -3.36
C ASP A 5 18.78 4.60 -2.83
N GLY A 6 19.92 4.82 -3.51
CA GLY A 6 21.21 4.20 -3.15
C GLY A 6 21.31 2.69 -3.40
N ARG A 7 20.35 2.10 -4.13
CA ARG A 7 20.32 0.66 -4.47
C ARG A 7 20.32 0.44 -5.98
N SER A 8 20.82 -0.71 -6.40
CA SER A 8 20.79 -1.16 -7.80
C SER A 8 19.71 -2.22 -7.99
N TYR A 9 18.92 -2.06 -9.05
CA TYR A 9 17.80 -2.91 -9.42
C TYR A 9 18.01 -3.54 -10.79
N GLY A 10 17.59 -4.80 -10.93
CA GLY A 10 17.65 -5.54 -12.19
C GLY A 10 16.50 -5.16 -13.13
N CYS A 11 15.36 -4.80 -12.55
CA CYS A 11 14.11 -4.55 -13.26
C CYS A 11 13.39 -3.30 -12.72
N PRO A 12 12.81 -2.42 -13.56
CA PRO A 12 12.02 -1.27 -13.10
C PRO A 12 10.86 -1.65 -12.18
N VAL A 13 10.31 -2.85 -12.33
CA VAL A 13 9.24 -3.35 -11.46
C VAL A 13 9.72 -3.45 -10.01
N GLU A 14 10.99 -3.80 -9.77
CA GLU A 14 11.56 -3.86 -8.43
C GLU A 14 11.63 -2.48 -7.77
N VAL A 15 11.85 -1.41 -8.55
CA VAL A 15 11.79 -0.02 -8.05
C VAL A 15 10.37 0.31 -7.60
N THR A 16 9.37 -0.01 -8.40
CA THR A 16 7.96 0.18 -8.01
C THR A 16 7.62 -0.60 -6.74
N LEU A 17 8.07 -1.86 -6.65
CA LEU A 17 7.86 -2.70 -5.48
C LEU A 17 8.65 -2.24 -4.24
N SER A 18 9.79 -1.57 -4.39
CA SER A 18 10.51 -1.03 -3.24
C SER A 18 9.76 0.17 -2.63
N VAL A 19 9.15 0.99 -3.48
CA VAL A 19 8.37 2.17 -3.07
C VAL A 19 7.01 1.76 -2.51
N LEU A 20 6.24 0.97 -3.28
CA LEU A 20 4.86 0.58 -2.97
C LEU A 20 4.75 -0.66 -2.10
N GLY A 21 5.82 -1.45 -2.00
CA GLY A 21 5.84 -2.70 -1.27
C GLY A 21 5.54 -2.55 0.21
N GLY A 22 4.99 -3.64 0.77
CA GLY A 22 4.50 -3.72 2.15
C GLY A 22 2.97 -3.79 2.18
N LYS A 23 2.43 -4.60 3.11
CA LYS A 23 1.01 -5.01 3.17
C LYS A 23 -0.02 -3.87 3.03
N TRP A 24 0.33 -2.64 3.41
CA TRP A 24 -0.65 -1.57 3.58
C TRP A 24 -0.45 -0.31 2.74
N LYS A 25 0.73 -0.07 2.16
CA LYS A 25 0.99 1.20 1.44
C LYS A 25 0.07 1.36 0.23
N THR A 26 0.02 0.32 -0.62
CA THR A 26 -0.83 0.30 -1.81
C THR A 26 -2.32 0.40 -1.46
N VAL A 27 -2.76 -0.25 -0.38
CA VAL A 27 -4.15 -0.17 0.11
C VAL A 27 -4.48 1.26 0.56
N ILE A 28 -3.60 1.90 1.33
CA ILE A 28 -3.79 3.29 1.77
C ILE A 28 -3.86 4.24 0.57
N LEU A 29 -2.96 4.10 -0.40
CA LEU A 29 -2.97 4.92 -1.63
C LEU A 29 -4.28 4.74 -2.41
N ALA A 30 -4.75 3.49 -2.55
CA ALA A 30 -6.03 3.20 -3.20
C ALA A 30 -7.19 3.87 -2.45
N ARG A 31 -7.22 3.86 -1.12
CA ARG A 31 -8.27 4.54 -0.34
C ARG A 31 -8.22 6.06 -0.45
N ILE A 32 -7.04 6.66 -0.37
CA ILE A 32 -6.88 8.12 -0.56
C ILE A 32 -7.33 8.52 -1.97
N LYS A 33 -7.01 7.71 -2.99
CA LYS A 33 -7.44 7.90 -4.38
C LYS A 33 -8.98 7.94 -4.52
N GLU A 34 -9.69 7.13 -3.74
CA GLU A 34 -11.17 7.10 -3.68
C GLU A 34 -11.78 8.23 -2.81
N GLY A 35 -10.96 9.05 -2.15
CA GLY A 35 -11.40 10.23 -1.40
C GLY A 35 -11.28 10.13 0.12
N ASP A 36 -10.75 9.03 0.67
CA ASP A 36 -10.48 8.91 2.11
C ASP A 36 -9.33 9.83 2.53
N SER A 37 -9.67 11.08 2.84
CA SER A 37 -8.70 12.13 3.13
C SER A 37 -8.36 12.27 4.61
N ARG A 38 -9.08 11.61 5.52
CA ARG A 38 -8.90 11.77 6.98
C ARG A 38 -8.43 10.47 7.62
N PHE A 39 -7.63 10.57 8.68
CA PHE A 39 -7.15 9.40 9.43
C PHE A 39 -8.28 8.47 9.90
N GLY A 40 -9.38 9.05 10.41
CA GLY A 40 -10.55 8.29 10.84
C GLY A 40 -11.27 7.57 9.69
N MET A 41 -11.34 8.17 8.50
CA MET A 41 -11.91 7.54 7.31
C MET A 41 -11.05 6.35 6.88
N LEU A 42 -9.74 6.55 6.77
CA LEU A 42 -8.78 5.50 6.43
C LEU A 42 -8.82 4.32 7.42
N ARG A 43 -8.98 4.59 8.73
CA ARG A 43 -9.14 3.52 9.73
C ARG A 43 -10.44 2.75 9.56
N ARG A 44 -11.53 3.41 9.18
CA ARG A 44 -12.81 2.74 8.95
C ARG A 44 -12.80 1.91 7.68
N SER A 45 -12.13 2.38 6.62
CA SER A 45 -12.05 1.66 5.34
C SER A 45 -11.02 0.52 5.32
N ILE A 46 -10.17 0.43 6.35
CA ILE A 46 -9.14 -0.60 6.52
C ILE A 46 -9.15 -1.11 7.98
N PRO A 47 -10.17 -1.90 8.39
CA PRO A 47 -10.37 -2.28 9.80
C PRO A 47 -9.24 -3.12 10.40
N GLU A 48 -8.55 -3.94 9.60
CA GLU A 48 -7.39 -4.74 10.04
C GLU A 48 -6.13 -3.91 10.33
N LEU A 49 -6.08 -2.65 9.88
CA LEU A 49 -4.91 -1.80 10.00
C LEU A 49 -4.94 -1.02 11.32
N SER A 50 -4.04 -1.39 12.23
CA SER A 50 -3.89 -0.66 13.50
C SER A 50 -3.51 0.81 13.29
N ALA A 51 -3.93 1.67 14.22
CA ALA A 51 -3.62 3.10 14.16
C ALA A 51 -2.11 3.39 14.11
N ARG A 52 -1.32 2.65 14.90
CA ARG A 52 0.15 2.76 14.92
C ARG A 52 0.74 2.46 13.55
N VAL A 53 0.29 1.39 12.90
CA VAL A 53 0.80 1.00 11.58
C VAL A 53 0.30 1.97 10.51
N LEU A 54 -0.94 2.44 10.56
CA LEU A 54 -1.44 3.48 9.64
C LEU A 54 -0.58 4.75 9.70
N THR A 55 -0.27 5.25 10.90
CA THR A 55 0.62 6.39 11.08
C THR A 55 2.00 6.14 10.47
N LEU A 56 2.58 4.96 10.73
CA LEU A 56 3.89 4.60 10.17
C LEU A 56 3.87 4.61 8.63
N ARG A 57 2.85 4.00 8.01
CA ARG A 57 2.75 3.92 6.56
C ARG A 57 2.44 5.26 5.91
N LEU A 58 1.60 6.11 6.52
CA LEU A 58 1.37 7.47 6.03
C LEU A 58 2.66 8.29 6.04
N ARG A 59 3.48 8.19 7.09
CA ARG A 59 4.80 8.84 7.15
C ARG A 59 5.80 8.30 6.13
N GLU A 60 5.75 7.01 5.83
CA GLU A 60 6.56 6.42 4.76
C GLU A 60 6.13 6.93 3.38
N LEU A 61 4.82 6.99 3.12
CA LEU A 61 4.26 7.51 1.87
C LEU A 61 4.51 9.02 1.69
N GLU A 62 4.47 9.79 2.78
CA GLU A 62 4.85 11.21 2.79
C GLU A 62 6.33 11.39 2.47
N ARG A 63 7.22 10.61 3.12
CA ARG A 63 8.67 10.63 2.84
C ARG A 63 8.99 10.19 1.41
N ALA A 64 8.24 9.22 0.86
CA ALA A 64 8.35 8.80 -0.53
C ALA A 64 7.76 9.83 -1.51
N GLY A 65 7.20 10.93 -1.02
CA GLY A 65 6.62 11.98 -1.85
C GLY A 65 5.33 11.55 -2.56
N LEU A 66 4.66 10.49 -2.11
CA LEU A 66 3.41 9.98 -2.72
C LEU A 66 2.15 10.57 -2.08
N VAL A 67 2.25 10.99 -0.81
CA VAL A 67 1.13 11.57 -0.05
C VAL A 67 1.54 12.92 0.51
N THR A 68 0.63 13.88 0.44
CA THR A 68 0.75 15.17 1.12
C THR A 68 -0.12 15.17 2.38
N ARG A 69 0.40 15.78 3.45
CA ARG A 69 -0.31 15.97 4.72
C ARG A 69 -0.53 17.46 4.96
N THR A 70 -1.79 17.89 4.97
CA THR A 70 -2.15 19.30 5.16
C THR A 70 -2.92 19.49 6.47
N VAL A 71 -2.51 20.47 7.28
CA VAL A 71 -3.26 20.91 8.46
C VAL A 71 -4.21 22.03 8.04
N ARG A 72 -5.52 21.76 8.06
CA ARG A 72 -6.56 22.76 7.81
C ARG A 72 -6.88 23.49 9.11
N LYS A 73 -6.59 24.79 9.16
CA LYS A 73 -6.94 25.68 10.29
C LYS A 73 -8.26 26.42 10.03
N ARG A 74 -9.35 25.70 9.77
CA ARG A 74 -10.68 26.31 9.56
C ARG A 74 -11.49 26.46 10.88
N GLY A 75 -10.88 26.11 12.01
CA GLY A 75 -11.43 26.23 13.38
C GLY A 75 -10.82 25.19 14.32
N PRO A 76 -11.09 25.26 15.65
CA PRO A 76 -10.76 24.19 16.59
C PRO A 76 -11.81 23.06 16.53
N PRO A 77 -11.40 21.78 16.53
CA PRO A 77 -10.04 21.27 16.42
C PRO A 77 -9.49 21.33 14.99
N SER A 78 -8.16 21.48 14.87
CA SER A 78 -7.49 21.45 13.57
C SER A 78 -7.67 20.10 12.86
N GLU A 79 -8.01 20.13 11.58
CA GLU A 79 -8.24 18.93 10.78
C GLU A 79 -7.00 18.58 9.95
N ILE A 80 -6.61 17.32 9.94
CA ILE A 80 -5.51 16.81 9.11
C ILE A 80 -6.10 16.10 7.91
N GLU A 81 -5.71 16.55 6.71
CA GLU A 81 -6.04 15.92 5.43
C GLU A 81 -4.81 15.25 4.82
N TYR A 82 -5.02 14.08 4.24
CA TYR A 82 -4.09 13.33 3.41
C TYR A 82 -4.61 13.32 1.97
N ARG A 83 -3.74 13.63 1.01
CA ARG A 83 -4.05 13.58 -0.43
C ARG A 83 -2.90 12.98 -1.20
N LEU A 84 -3.16 12.38 -2.35
CA LEU A 84 -2.08 12.02 -3.27
C LEU A 84 -1.31 13.30 -3.68
N SER A 85 0.00 13.20 -3.72
CA SER A 85 0.84 14.22 -4.37
C SER A 85 0.74 14.09 -5.90
N PRO A 86 1.36 14.98 -6.70
CA PRO A 86 1.47 14.77 -8.14
C PRO A 86 2.09 13.41 -8.52
N LEU A 87 3.15 12.99 -7.81
CA LEU A 87 3.76 11.67 -7.99
C LEU A 87 2.85 10.52 -7.52
N GLY A 88 2.10 10.74 -6.45
CA GLY A 88 1.10 9.77 -5.99
C GLY A 88 -0.03 9.59 -7.01
N ASP A 89 -0.49 10.67 -7.63
CA ASP A 89 -1.57 10.63 -8.61
C ASP A 89 -1.14 10.00 -9.94
N SER A 90 0.15 10.08 -10.32
CA SER A 90 0.67 9.34 -11.47
C SER A 90 0.57 7.82 -11.31
N LEU A 91 0.35 7.30 -10.10
CA LEU A 91 0.10 5.87 -9.85
C LEU A 91 -1.37 5.46 -10.05
N ARG A 92 -2.28 6.38 -10.35
CA ARG A 92 -3.72 6.11 -10.46
C ARG A 92 -4.05 4.96 -11.40
N SER A 93 -3.41 4.91 -12.57
CA SER A 93 -3.59 3.82 -13.55
C SER A 93 -3.12 2.47 -13.01
N VAL A 94 -1.98 2.44 -12.31
CA VAL A 94 -1.43 1.24 -11.66
C VAL A 94 -2.37 0.74 -10.56
N LEU A 95 -2.87 1.64 -9.72
CA LEU A 95 -3.83 1.31 -8.66
C LEU A 95 -5.15 0.78 -9.24
N ASN A 96 -5.62 1.33 -10.36
CA ASN A 96 -6.81 0.83 -11.07
C ASN A 96 -6.56 -0.57 -11.65
N ALA A 97 -5.39 -0.82 -12.24
CA ALA A 97 -5.03 -2.13 -12.78
C ALA A 97 -4.96 -3.19 -11.68
N LEU A 98 -4.34 -2.87 -10.53
CA LEU A 98 -4.31 -3.74 -9.36
C LEU A 98 -5.71 -4.05 -8.82
N TRP A 99 -6.58 -3.03 -8.77
CA TRP A 99 -7.98 -3.22 -8.38
C TRP A 99 -8.71 -4.17 -9.33
N GLY A 100 -8.66 -3.90 -10.64
CA GLY A 100 -9.32 -4.71 -11.65
C GLY A 100 -8.86 -6.16 -11.64
N TRP A 101 -7.54 -6.38 -11.54
CA TRP A 101 -6.97 -7.73 -11.41
C TRP A 101 -7.42 -8.43 -10.12
N GLY A 102 -7.44 -7.71 -9.00
CA GLY A 102 -7.92 -8.25 -7.72
C GLY A 102 -9.38 -8.69 -7.78
N VAL A 103 -10.23 -7.91 -8.46
CA VAL A 103 -11.62 -8.29 -8.73
C VAL A 103 -11.68 -9.55 -9.57
N SER A 104 -10.96 -9.61 -10.70
CA SER A 104 -11.00 -10.77 -11.59
C SER A 104 -10.56 -12.06 -10.88
N VAL A 105 -9.52 -12.00 -10.05
CA VAL A 105 -9.04 -13.15 -9.26
C VAL A 105 -10.06 -13.58 -8.19
N ALA A 106 -10.79 -12.64 -7.59
CA ALA A 106 -11.78 -12.96 -6.57
C ALA A 106 -13.08 -13.53 -7.15
N THR A 107 -13.40 -13.19 -8.40
CA THR A 107 -14.64 -13.61 -9.07
C THR A 107 -14.47 -14.85 -9.97
N ASP A 108 -13.24 -15.20 -10.35
CA ASP A 108 -12.94 -16.40 -11.14
C ASP A 108 -12.70 -17.63 -10.21
N PRO A 109 -13.48 -18.72 -10.33
CA PRO A 109 -13.36 -19.89 -9.48
C PRO A 109 -12.11 -20.79 -9.68
N ALA A 110 -11.13 -20.44 -10.52
CA ALA A 110 -9.95 -21.29 -10.81
C ALA A 110 -8.59 -20.57 -10.77
N PRO A 111 -7.47 -21.32 -10.63
CA PRO A 111 -7.13 -22.22 -9.54
C PRO A 111 -6.44 -21.47 -8.40
N GLN A 112 -6.87 -21.72 -7.17
CA GLN A 112 -6.10 -21.30 -6.00
C GLN A 112 -4.71 -21.94 -6.06
N PRO A 113 -3.62 -21.19 -5.82
CA PRO A 113 -2.30 -21.80 -5.70
C PRO A 113 -2.38 -22.85 -4.60
N ARG A 114 -2.19 -24.13 -4.98
CA ARG A 114 -2.19 -25.22 -4.02
C ARG A 114 -1.18 -24.88 -2.92
N PRO A 115 -1.55 -24.97 -1.64
CA PRO A 115 -0.58 -24.77 -0.57
C PRO A 115 0.60 -25.70 -0.86
N HIS A 116 1.80 -25.13 -0.99
CA HIS A 116 3.01 -25.94 -1.08
C HIS A 116 3.01 -26.84 0.15
N ALA A 117 2.84 -28.15 -0.06
CA ALA A 117 2.92 -29.13 1.01
C ALA A 117 4.25 -28.91 1.71
N GLY A 118 4.20 -28.34 2.93
CA GLY A 118 5.38 -28.16 3.75
C GLY A 118 6.07 -29.52 3.86
N LYS A 119 7.35 -29.59 3.46
CA LYS A 119 8.17 -30.74 3.80
C LYS A 119 8.06 -30.89 5.32
N LYS A 120 7.39 -31.94 5.80
CA LYS A 120 7.45 -32.33 7.22
C LYS A 120 8.93 -32.38 7.59
N PRO A 121 9.37 -31.72 8.67
CA PRO A 121 10.73 -31.90 9.13
C PRO A 121 10.93 -33.40 9.37
N ARG A 122 11.94 -33.99 8.72
CA ARG A 122 12.44 -35.31 9.09
C ARG A 122 13.05 -35.14 10.49
N ILE A 123 12.22 -35.33 11.52
CA ILE A 123 12.72 -35.51 12.88
C ILE A 123 13.45 -36.85 12.82
N GLY A 124 14.78 -36.77 12.90
CA GLY A 124 15.65 -37.94 12.92
C GLY A 124 15.27 -38.84 14.09
N ALA A 125 15.33 -40.14 13.82
CA ALA A 125 15.24 -41.18 14.82
C ALA A 125 16.26 -40.93 15.94
N LEU A 126 15.79 -41.06 17.18
CA LEU A 126 16.59 -41.46 18.33
C LEU A 126 15.95 -42.73 18.90
#